data_AF-A0A2H0SGU0-F1
#
_entry.id   AF-A0A2H0SGU0-F1
#
_cell.length_a   1.000
_cell.length_b   1.000
_cell.length_c   1.000
_cell.angle_alpha   90.00
_cell.angle_beta   90.00
_cell.angle_gamma   90.00
#
_symmetry.space_group_name_H-M   'P 1'
#
loop_
_entity.id
_entity.type
_entity.pdbx_description
1 polymer ?
#
loop_
_entity_poly.entity_id
_entity_poly.type
_entity_poly.pdbx_seq_one_letter_code
_entity_poly.pdbx_strand_id
1 'polypeptide(L)' 'MFLVSDLAFKKSSHSRIITFCVSVALTPDGVAVRDTKDSSKRTLFFTHGEWKAFVKGVKEGEFDA' A
#
# COMPACT_ATOMS: atom_id res chain seq x y z
N MET A 1 -5.45 -3.86 16.69
CA MET A 1 -4.23 -3.18 16.20
C MET A 1 -3.43 -4.20 15.43
N PHE A 2 -3.30 -4.05 14.11
CA PHE A 2 -2.51 -4.98 13.29
C PHE A 2 -1.03 -4.61 13.45
N LEU A 3 -0.25 -5.48 14.08
CA LEU A 3 1.20 -5.32 14.17
C LEU A 3 1.82 -5.92 12.90
N VAL A 4 2.22 -5.05 11.98
CA VAL A 4 2.94 -5.43 10.76
C VAL A 4 4.39 -4.98 10.92
N SER A 5 5.32 -5.93 10.86
CA SER A 5 6.76 -5.66 10.92
C SER A 5 7.20 -4.76 9.77
N ASP A 6 8.10 -3.81 10.05
CA ASP A 6 8.71 -2.94 9.04
C ASP A 6 9.42 -3.74 7.93
N LEU A 7 9.99 -4.90 8.27
CA LEU A 7 10.68 -5.77 7.32
C LEU A 7 9.74 -6.43 6.29
N ALA A 8 8.43 -6.46 6.56
CA ALA A 8 7.46 -7.01 5.63
C ALA A 8 7.11 -6.04 4.49
N PHE A 9 7.42 -4.74 4.64
CA PHE A 9 7.10 -3.74 3.63
C PHE A 9 8.05 -3.80 2.44
N LYS A 10 7.46 -3.87 1.26
CA LYS A 10 8.17 -3.76 -0.02
C LYS A 10 7.84 -2.42 -0.65
N LYS A 11 8.86 -1.61 -0.92
CA LYS A 11 8.75 -0.36 -1.65
C LYS A 11 8.49 -0.65 -3.13
N SER A 12 7.63 0.13 -3.77
CA SER A 12 7.39 0.00 -5.21
C SER A 12 8.65 0.29 -6.04
N SER A 13 8.86 -0.47 -7.11
CA SER A 13 9.94 -0.23 -8.08
C SER A 13 9.76 1.08 -8.86
N HIS A 14 8.55 1.62 -8.92
CA HIS A 14 8.25 2.92 -9.52
C HIS A 14 8.61 4.10 -8.61
N SER A 15 8.96 3.83 -7.35
CA SER A 15 9.39 4.83 -6.36
C SER A 15 10.89 5.16 -6.43
N ARG A 16 11.51 5.03 -7.62
CA ARG A 16 12.93 5.31 -7.87
C ARG A 16 13.24 6.81 -7.92
N ILE A 17 12.28 7.62 -8.33
CA ILE A 17 12.38 9.09 -8.36
C ILE A 17 11.45 9.64 -7.27
N ILE A 18 11.90 10.72 -6.65
CA ILE A 18 11.66 11.22 -5.30
C ILE A 18 10.17 11.54 -5.00
N THR A 19 9.25 11.40 -5.94
CA THR A 19 7.89 11.93 -5.85
C THR A 19 6.82 10.92 -5.43
N PHE A 20 6.92 9.63 -5.78
CA PHE A 20 5.84 8.66 -5.55
C PHE A 20 6.30 7.43 -4.75
N CYS A 21 6.34 7.53 -3.43
CA CYS A 21 6.93 6.48 -2.58
C CYS A 21 5.86 5.72 -1.77
N VAL A 22 5.32 4.65 -2.35
CA VAL A 22 4.41 3.74 -1.64
C VAL A 22 5.15 2.46 -1.26
N SER A 23 4.88 1.96 -0.05
CA SER A 23 5.30 0.64 0.39
C SER A 23 4.11 -0.19 0.84
N VAL A 24 4.14 -1.48 0.51
CA VAL A 24 3.04 -2.41 0.75
C VAL A 24 3.57 -3.66 1.45
N ALA A 25 2.83 -4.18 2.42
CA ALA A 25 3.06 -5.48 3.03
C ALA A 25 1.84 -6.38 2.87
N LEU A 26 2.03 -7.58 2.34
CA LEU A 26 1.01 -8.62 2.31
C LEU A 26 1.02 -9.37 3.64
N THR A 27 -0.15 -9.56 4.23
CA THR A 27 -0.34 -10.23 5.51
C THR A 27 -1.42 -11.32 5.36
N PRO A 28 -1.53 -12.26 6.29
CA PRO A 28 -2.61 -13.25 6.27
C PRO A 28 -4.02 -12.63 6.27
N ASP A 29 -4.18 -11.48 6.90
CA ASP A 29 -5.48 -10.83 7.11
C ASP A 29 -5.80 -9.77 6.04
N GLY A 30 -4.80 -9.32 5.28
CA GLY A 30 -4.98 -8.25 4.31
C GLY A 30 -3.68 -7.57 3.85
N VAL A 31 -3.83 -6.33 3.40
CA VAL A 31 -2.77 -5.53 2.80
C VAL A 31 -2.56 -4.26 3.59
N ALA A 32 -1.34 -4.08 4.10
CA ALA A 32 -0.93 -2.85 4.77
C ALA A 32 -0.22 -1.92 3.78
N VAL A 33 -0.58 -0.63 3.79
CA VAL A 33 -0.05 0.39 2.89
C VAL A 33 0.52 1.54 3.71
N ARG A 34 1.70 2.02 3.33
CA ARG A 34 2.35 3.19 3.91
C ARG A 34 2.88 4.11 2.84
N ASP A 35 2.77 5.41 3.12
CA ASP A 35 3.64 6.41 2.49
C ASP A 35 5.05 6.24 3.06
N THR A 36 6.03 6.00 2.19
CA THR A 36 7.43 5.81 2.60
C THR A 36 8.05 7.13 3.08
N LYS A 37 7.44 8.28 2.77
CA LYS A 37 7.91 9.60 3.22
C LYS A 37 7.36 9.98 4.59
N ASP A 38 6.29 9.32 5.04
CA ASP A 38 5.71 9.61 6.35
C ASP A 38 6.59 9.01 7.46
N SER A 39 7.34 9.87 8.14
CA SER A 39 8.20 9.49 9.27
C SER A 39 7.42 8.92 10.46
N SER A 40 6.12 9.24 10.57
CA SER A 40 5.22 8.66 11.57
C SER A 40 4.76 7.24 11.22
N LYS A 41 5.08 6.74 10.02
CA LYS A 41 4.77 5.38 9.54
C LYS A 41 3.30 5.00 9.67
N ARG A 42 2.39 5.96 9.47
CA ARG A 42 0.95 5.70 9.47
C ARG A 42 0.61 4.61 8.47
N THR A 43 -0.08 3.60 8.96
CA THR A 43 -0.39 2.38 8.21
C THR A 43 -1.89 2.33 7.94
N LEU A 44 -2.25 2.32 6.66
CA LEU A 44 -3.60 1.94 6.24
C LEU A 44 -3.65 0.42 6.08
N PHE A 45 -4.77 -0.20 6.46
CA PHE A 45 -4.95 -1.64 6.34
C PHE A 45 -6.25 -1.91 5.59
N PHE A 46 -6.16 -2.77 4.59
CA PHE A 46 -7.29 -3.19 3.76
C PHE A 46 -7.41 -4.70 3.82
N THR A 47 -8.62 -5.22 3.90
CA THR A 47 -8.88 -6.65 3.69
C THR A 47 -8.46 -7.07 2.27
N HIS A 48 -8.28 -8.37 2.05
CA HIS A 48 -8.02 -8.91 0.71
C HIS A 48 -9.13 -8.54 -0.29
N GLY A 49 -10.39 -8.49 0.15
CA GLY A 49 -11.53 -8.11 -0.68
C GLY A 49 -11.46 -6.65 -1.12
N GLU A 50 -11.24 -5.73 -0.17
CA GLU A 50 -11.09 -4.30 -0.44
C GLU A 50 -9.88 -4.02 -1.34
N TRP A 51 -8.74 -4.67 -1.08
CA TRP A 51 -7.55 -4.50 -1.92
C TRP A 51 -7.79 -4.98 -3.36
N LYS A 52 -8.47 -6.12 -3.54
CA LYS A 52 -8.82 -6.64 -4.87
C LYS A 52 -9.77 -5.69 -5.60
N ALA A 53 -10.77 -5.14 -4.90
CA ALA A 53 -11.70 -4.15 -5.46
C ALA A 53 -10.95 -2.87 -5.88
N PHE A 54 -10.09 -2.35 -5.01
CA PHE A 54 -9.25 -1.18 -5.31
C PHE A 54 -8.39 -1.40 -6.57
N VAL A 55 -7.66 -2.52 -6.65
CA VAL A 55 -6.83 -2.83 -7.83
C VAL A 55 -7.67 -2.97 -9.10
N LYS A 56 -8.90 -3.49 -9.00
CA LYS A 56 -9.84 -3.56 -10.14
C LYS A 56 -10.22 -2.15 -10.61
N GLY A 57 -10.67 -1.28 -9.72
CA GLY A 57 -11.05 0.09 -10.05
C GLY A 57 -9.91 0.91 -10.66
N VAL A 58 -8.69 0.77 -10.11
CA VAL A 58 -7.48 1.39 -10.70
C VAL A 58 -7.25 0.93 -12.14
N LYS A 59 -7.41 -0.36 -12.44
CA LYS A 59 -7.24 -0.89 -13.80
C LYS A 59 -8.36 -0.49 -14.76
N GLU A 60 -9.54 -0.22 -14.23
CA GLU A 60 -10.71 0.25 -14.99
C GLU A 60 -10.70 1.78 -15.20
N GLY A 61 -9.69 2.48 -14.67
CA GLY A 61 -9.51 3.93 -14.84
C GLY A 61 -10.42 4.77 -13.94
N GLU A 62 -10.96 4.19 -12.85
CA GLU A 62 -11.89 4.89 -11.95
C GLU A 62 -11.28 6.13 -11.26
N PHE A 63 -9.95 6.26 -11.27
CA PHE A 63 -9.21 7.29 -10.55
C PHE A 63 -8.30 8.17 -11.44
N ASP A 64 -8.46 8.14 -12.77
CA ASP A 64 -7.56 8.83 -13.73
C ASP A 64 -7.87 10.32 -13.97
N ALA A 65 -8.65 10.95 -13.10
CA ALA A 65 -9.10 12.35 -13.23
C ALA A 65 -7.98 13.40 -13.12
#